data_AF-A0AAW6NKA8-F1
#
_entry.id   AF-A0AAW6NKA8-F1
#
_cell.length_a   1.000
_cell.length_b   1.000
_cell.length_c   1.000
_cell.angle_alpha   90.00
_cell.angle_beta   90.00
_cell.angle_gamma   90.00
#
_symmetry.space_group_name_H-M   'P 1'
#
loop_
_entity.id
_entity.type
_entity.pdbx_description
1 polymer ?
#
loop_
_entity_poly.entity_id
_entity_poly.type
_entity_poly.pdbx_seq_one_letter_code
_entity_poly.pdbx_strand_id
1 'polypeptide(L)'
;GFANSPSAFYLMGYSATPFYIVSALFFFIPFALMMAEMGSAYRKEEGGIYSWMNNRVGPRYAFIGTFMWFSSYVVWMVSTAAKVWVPFSTFLFGADKTQVWSLAGLSSTQVVGILAVCWMVVVTLVASKGINKIARITAVGGISVLCLNLVLLLVSIAILCLNGGHFAQEVNFVSSPNPGYQSGLAMLSFLVFAIFACGGIEAVGGLVDKTENPEKNFAKGIIFAAIVISIGYSLAIFLWGVSTNWQQVLSNNTTNLGNITYVLMKSLGVTLGNAMDLAPETSATLGIWFARITGLSMFLAYTGAFFTLIYSPLKAIIQGTPKALWPARMTQLNAAGMPANA
;
A
#
# COMPACT_ATOMS: atom_id res chain seq x y z
N GLY A 1 0.89 3.07 0.41
CA GLY A 1 -0.57 3.19 0.39
C GLY A 1 -1.11 3.51 1.77
N PHE A 2 -2.42 3.75 1.92
CA PHE A 2 -3.06 4.17 3.19
C PHE A 2 -2.70 3.27 4.38
N ALA A 3 -2.64 1.95 4.20
CA ALA A 3 -2.31 0.99 5.26
C ALA A 3 -0.91 1.12 5.89
N ASN A 4 0.01 1.87 5.25
CA ASN A 4 1.35 2.08 5.79
C ASN A 4 1.33 2.96 7.05
N SER A 5 0.51 4.02 7.10
CA SER A 5 0.46 4.90 8.28
C SER A 5 -0.19 4.24 9.50
N PRO A 6 -1.28 3.44 9.40
CA PRO A 6 -1.75 2.59 10.49
C PRO A 6 -0.70 1.62 11.01
N SER A 7 0.00 0.95 10.09
CA SER A 7 1.05 -0.02 10.46
C SER A 7 2.19 0.67 11.19
N ALA A 8 2.60 1.85 10.72
CA ALA A 8 3.61 2.66 11.38
C ALA A 8 3.20 3.08 12.80
N PHE A 9 1.96 3.57 12.97
CA PHE A 9 1.43 3.95 14.28
C PHE A 9 1.28 2.75 15.23
N TYR A 10 0.94 1.57 14.72
CA TYR A 10 0.90 0.35 15.52
C TYR A 10 2.28 -0.12 15.98
N LEU A 11 3.29 -0.03 15.13
CA LEU A 11 4.65 -0.46 15.50
C LEU A 11 5.34 0.55 16.41
N MET A 12 5.16 1.86 16.20
CA MET A 12 5.96 2.88 16.89
C MET A 12 5.19 4.08 17.46
N GLY A 13 3.87 4.16 17.28
CA GLY A 13 3.09 5.33 17.69
C GLY A 13 3.62 6.60 17.01
N TYR A 14 3.69 7.70 17.77
CA TYR A 14 4.26 8.96 17.25
C TYR A 14 5.74 8.88 16.93
N SER A 15 6.50 8.00 17.61
CA SER A 15 7.93 7.82 17.34
C SER A 15 8.21 7.29 15.93
N ALA A 16 7.20 6.83 15.17
CA ALA A 16 7.33 6.54 13.75
C ALA A 16 7.54 7.79 12.86
N THR A 17 6.99 8.95 13.28
CA THR A 17 6.92 10.17 12.45
C THR A 17 8.30 10.67 12.02
N PRO A 18 9.30 10.79 12.92
CA PRO A 18 10.65 11.23 12.54
C PRO A 18 11.31 10.27 11.54
N PHE A 19 11.12 8.95 11.69
CA PHE A 19 11.68 7.98 10.74
C PHE A 19 11.09 8.15 9.34
N TYR A 20 9.79 8.41 9.23
CA TYR A 20 9.17 8.69 7.94
C TYR A 20 9.66 10.01 7.32
N ILE A 21 9.89 11.05 8.12
CA ILE A 21 10.48 12.31 7.64
C ILE A 21 11.91 12.08 7.12
N VAL A 22 12.73 11.35 7.88
CA VAL A 22 14.10 11.01 7.48
C VAL A 22 14.10 10.15 6.22
N SER A 23 13.28 9.10 6.15
CA SER A 23 13.14 8.28 4.95
C SER A 23 12.63 9.08 3.75
N ALA A 24 11.72 10.04 3.96
CA ALA A 24 11.25 10.91 2.89
C ALA A 24 12.38 11.79 2.32
N LEU A 25 13.12 12.48 3.19
CA LEU A 25 14.15 13.44 2.81
C LEU A 25 15.39 12.78 2.21
N PHE A 26 15.87 11.69 2.81
CA PHE A 26 17.15 11.08 2.45
C PHE A 26 17.03 9.90 1.50
N PHE A 27 15.84 9.33 1.34
CA PHE A 27 15.63 8.18 0.44
C PHE A 27 14.57 8.45 -0.61
N PHE A 28 13.32 8.72 -0.21
CA PHE A 28 12.20 8.73 -1.14
C PHE A 28 12.24 9.89 -2.15
N ILE A 29 12.49 11.12 -1.71
CA ILE A 29 12.58 12.29 -2.60
C ILE A 29 13.78 12.15 -3.55
N PRO A 30 15.01 11.84 -3.09
CA PRO A 30 16.13 11.57 -3.98
C PRO A 30 15.83 10.44 -4.99
N PHE A 31 15.25 9.34 -4.51
CA PHE A 31 14.88 8.22 -5.37
C PHE A 31 13.84 8.63 -6.42
N ALA A 32 12.79 9.36 -6.04
CA ALA A 32 11.79 9.88 -6.96
C ALA A 32 12.40 10.80 -8.03
N LEU A 33 13.37 11.64 -7.68
CA LEU A 33 14.09 12.48 -8.64
C LEU A 33 14.91 11.65 -9.64
N MET A 34 15.65 10.64 -9.16
CA MET A 34 16.36 9.70 -10.05
C MET A 34 15.40 9.00 -11.00
N MET A 35 14.26 8.55 -10.47
CA MET A 35 13.21 7.87 -11.23
C MET A 35 12.58 8.78 -12.30
N ALA A 36 12.35 10.05 -11.98
CA ALA A 36 11.86 11.05 -12.92
C ALA A 36 12.87 11.30 -14.06
N GLU A 37 14.17 11.39 -13.73
CA GLU A 37 15.24 11.58 -14.71
C GLU A 37 15.38 10.36 -15.62
N MET A 38 15.49 9.15 -15.06
CA MET A 38 15.65 7.92 -15.84
C MET A 38 14.43 7.63 -16.71
N GLY A 39 13.22 7.79 -16.17
CA GLY A 39 12.00 7.63 -16.96
C GLY A 39 11.94 8.59 -18.14
N SER A 40 12.29 9.86 -17.93
CA SER A 40 12.28 10.86 -19.01
C SER A 40 13.38 10.61 -20.05
N ALA A 41 14.58 10.23 -19.62
CA ALA A 41 15.73 9.96 -20.49
C ALA A 41 15.50 8.75 -21.40
N TYR A 42 14.87 7.69 -20.88
CA TYR A 42 14.66 6.43 -21.61
C TYR A 42 13.19 6.20 -22.01
N ARG A 43 12.44 7.28 -22.24
CA ARG A 43 10.99 7.26 -22.53
C ARG A 43 10.55 6.43 -23.73
N LYS A 44 11.47 6.09 -24.64
CA LYS A 44 11.21 5.27 -25.84
C LYS A 44 11.48 3.78 -25.61
N GLU A 45 12.09 3.41 -24.49
CA GLU A 45 12.41 2.02 -24.18
C GLU A 45 11.28 1.38 -23.39
N GLU A 46 10.79 0.23 -23.87
CA GLU A 46 9.69 -0.50 -23.23
C GLU A 46 10.13 -1.29 -21.99
N GLY A 47 11.44 -1.45 -21.76
CA GLY A 47 12.03 -2.27 -20.71
C GLY A 47 12.05 -1.65 -19.31
N GLY A 48 11.64 -0.38 -19.16
CA GLY A 48 11.58 0.31 -17.87
C GLY A 48 12.89 0.20 -17.08
N ILE A 49 12.84 -0.37 -15.87
CA ILE A 49 14.01 -0.50 -14.98
C ILE A 49 15.14 -1.29 -15.63
N TYR A 50 14.85 -2.35 -16.39
CA TYR A 50 15.89 -3.12 -17.06
C TYR A 50 16.67 -2.25 -18.04
N SER A 51 15.96 -1.51 -18.88
CA SER A 51 16.53 -0.57 -19.86
C SER A 51 17.44 0.45 -19.22
N TRP A 52 16.98 1.05 -18.13
CA TRP A 52 17.72 2.05 -17.38
C TRP A 52 18.99 1.51 -16.77
N MET A 53 18.93 0.32 -16.17
CA MET A 53 20.09 -0.35 -15.59
C MET A 53 21.05 -0.84 -16.68
N ASN A 54 20.54 -1.39 -17.79
CA ASN A 54 21.37 -1.94 -18.86
C ASN A 54 22.27 -0.86 -19.46
N ASN A 55 21.73 0.34 -19.67
CA ASN A 55 22.46 1.48 -20.22
C ASN A 55 23.49 2.09 -19.23
N ARG A 56 23.40 1.80 -17.93
CA ARG A 56 24.28 2.40 -16.90
C ARG A 56 25.26 1.43 -16.26
N VAL A 57 24.83 0.21 -15.97
CA VAL A 57 25.60 -0.83 -15.25
C VAL A 57 25.79 -2.10 -16.07
N GLY A 58 25.28 -2.15 -17.30
CA GLY A 58 25.42 -3.27 -18.22
C GLY A 58 24.39 -4.39 -18.04
N PRO A 59 24.30 -5.31 -19.01
CA PRO A 59 23.19 -6.26 -19.13
C PRO A 59 23.11 -7.28 -18.00
N ARG A 60 24.26 -7.73 -17.48
CA ARG A 60 24.30 -8.74 -16.41
C ARG A 60 23.69 -8.20 -15.11
N TYR A 61 24.09 -7.01 -14.68
CA TYR A 61 23.56 -6.39 -13.46
C TYR A 61 22.12 -5.91 -13.64
N ALA A 62 21.76 -5.43 -14.83
CA ALA A 62 20.39 -5.08 -15.17
C ALA A 62 19.44 -6.27 -15.07
N PHE A 63 19.85 -7.44 -15.58
CA PHE A 63 19.06 -8.66 -15.47
C PHE A 63 18.90 -9.09 -14.01
N ILE A 64 20.00 -9.16 -13.24
CA ILE A 64 19.96 -9.56 -11.82
C ILE A 64 19.03 -8.63 -11.03
N GLY A 65 19.19 -7.31 -11.18
CA GLY A 65 18.36 -6.32 -10.49
C GLY A 65 16.89 -6.42 -10.86
N THR A 66 16.58 -6.53 -12.17
CA THR A 66 15.20 -6.68 -12.64
C THR A 66 14.56 -7.99 -12.18
N PHE A 67 15.33 -9.08 -12.13
CA PHE A 67 14.85 -10.37 -11.64
C PHE A 67 14.58 -10.35 -10.13
N MET A 68 15.46 -9.73 -9.33
CA MET A 68 15.22 -9.52 -7.90
C MET A 68 13.98 -8.67 -7.66
N TRP A 69 13.82 -7.61 -8.45
CA TRP A 69 12.65 -6.73 -8.42
C TRP A 69 11.36 -7.49 -8.77
N PHE A 70 11.35 -8.26 -9.86
CA PHE A 70 10.22 -9.12 -10.22
C PHE A 70 9.88 -10.14 -9.11
N SER A 71 10.89 -10.82 -8.57
CA SER A 71 10.71 -11.83 -7.53
C SER A 71 10.11 -11.23 -6.25
N SER A 72 10.50 -10.02 -5.88
CA SER A 72 9.92 -9.33 -4.71
C SER A 72 8.42 -9.05 -4.90
N TYR A 73 7.98 -8.70 -6.11
CA TYR A 73 6.55 -8.53 -6.42
C TYR A 73 5.78 -9.83 -6.37
N VAL A 74 6.36 -10.96 -6.77
CA VAL A 74 5.71 -12.28 -6.64
C VAL A 74 5.45 -12.59 -5.17
N VAL A 75 6.43 -12.38 -4.28
CA VAL A 75 6.26 -12.55 -2.83
C VAL A 75 5.20 -11.59 -2.28
N TRP A 76 5.24 -10.32 -2.72
CA TRP A 76 4.25 -9.33 -2.32
C TRP A 76 2.83 -9.71 -2.76
N MET A 77 2.65 -10.27 -3.96
CA MET A 77 1.36 -10.74 -4.45
C MET A 77 0.82 -11.87 -3.60
N VAL A 78 1.63 -12.89 -3.30
CA VAL A 78 1.19 -14.00 -2.44
C VAL A 78 0.76 -13.49 -1.07
N SER A 79 1.54 -12.58 -0.47
CA SER A 79 1.19 -11.96 0.82
C SER A 79 -0.12 -11.15 0.74
N THR A 80 -0.29 -10.36 -0.31
CA THR A 80 -1.45 -9.47 -0.47
C THR A 80 -2.71 -10.26 -0.83
N ALA A 81 -2.59 -11.40 -1.50
CA ALA A 81 -3.72 -12.24 -1.91
C ALA A 81 -4.41 -12.88 -0.70
N ALA A 82 -3.64 -13.20 0.34
CA ALA A 82 -4.20 -13.58 1.63
C ALA A 82 -4.81 -12.37 2.37
N LYS A 83 -4.11 -11.23 2.36
CA LYS A 83 -4.56 -10.02 3.08
C LYS A 83 -5.82 -9.39 2.52
N VAL A 84 -6.15 -9.57 1.23
CA VAL A 84 -7.34 -8.96 0.58
C VAL A 84 -8.66 -9.38 1.24
N TRP A 85 -8.67 -10.53 1.93
CA TRP A 85 -9.84 -11.05 2.62
C TRP A 85 -10.14 -10.32 3.95
N VAL A 86 -9.15 -9.67 4.55
CA VAL A 86 -9.34 -8.86 5.77
C VAL A 86 -10.21 -7.62 5.53
N PRO A 87 -9.93 -6.75 4.54
CA PRO A 87 -10.84 -5.65 4.19
C PRO A 87 -12.22 -6.15 3.76
N PHE A 88 -12.27 -7.25 3.00
CA PHE A 88 -13.53 -7.84 2.56
C PHE A 88 -14.39 -8.30 3.74
N SER A 89 -13.79 -9.00 4.71
CA SER A 89 -14.46 -9.39 5.96
C SER A 89 -14.93 -8.15 6.74
N THR A 90 -14.06 -7.14 6.87
CA THR A 90 -14.40 -5.91 7.59
C THR A 90 -15.57 -5.18 6.94
N PHE A 91 -15.62 -5.13 5.61
CA PHE A 91 -16.74 -4.53 4.89
C PHE A 91 -18.07 -5.24 5.18
N LEU A 92 -18.09 -6.57 5.15
CA LEU A 92 -19.32 -7.35 5.37
C LEU A 92 -19.78 -7.34 6.83
N PHE A 93 -18.84 -7.58 7.76
CA PHE A 93 -19.15 -7.85 9.16
C PHE A 93 -18.87 -6.67 10.10
N GLY A 94 -18.23 -5.60 9.62
CA GLY A 94 -17.77 -4.49 10.45
C GLY A 94 -16.54 -4.81 11.31
N ALA A 95 -15.94 -5.98 11.12
CA ALA A 95 -14.74 -6.45 11.80
C ALA A 95 -14.03 -7.54 11.00
N ASP A 96 -12.74 -7.74 11.29
CA ASP A 96 -12.00 -8.87 10.78
C ASP A 96 -12.47 -10.18 11.43
N LYS A 97 -13.02 -11.08 10.60
CA LYS A 97 -13.48 -12.43 10.97
C LYS A 97 -12.66 -13.52 10.29
N THR A 98 -11.62 -13.17 9.54
CA THR A 98 -10.79 -14.12 8.80
C THR A 98 -10.15 -15.17 9.71
N GLN A 99 -9.84 -14.79 10.96
CA GLN A 99 -9.24 -15.67 11.96
C GLN A 99 -10.17 -16.79 12.47
N VAL A 100 -11.49 -16.65 12.29
CA VAL A 100 -12.50 -17.60 12.77
C VAL A 100 -13.25 -18.32 11.64
N TRP A 101 -12.97 -17.99 10.38
CA TRP A 101 -13.56 -18.70 9.25
C TRP A 101 -13.15 -20.16 9.27
N SER A 102 -14.14 -21.05 9.15
CA SER A 102 -13.91 -22.48 8.99
C SER A 102 -14.90 -22.99 7.96
N LEU A 103 -14.44 -23.88 7.09
CA LEU A 103 -15.25 -24.44 6.02
C LEU A 103 -14.85 -25.90 5.82
N ALA A 104 -15.82 -26.81 5.85
CA ALA A 104 -15.60 -28.24 5.57
C ALA A 104 -14.45 -28.87 6.39
N GLY A 105 -14.30 -28.48 7.66
CA GLY A 105 -13.24 -28.97 8.55
C GLY A 105 -11.87 -28.31 8.40
N LEU A 106 -11.73 -27.33 7.50
CA LEU A 106 -10.50 -26.57 7.31
C LEU A 106 -10.34 -25.46 8.37
N SER A 107 -9.09 -25.23 8.79
CA SER A 107 -8.74 -24.11 9.67
C SER A 107 -8.84 -22.76 8.94
N SER A 108 -8.89 -21.67 9.71
CA SER A 108 -8.96 -20.31 9.16
C SER A 108 -7.83 -19.99 8.19
N THR A 109 -6.60 -20.35 8.54
CA THR A 109 -5.43 -20.18 7.67
C THR A 109 -5.57 -20.96 6.37
N GLN A 110 -6.12 -22.17 6.39
CA GLN A 110 -6.34 -22.99 5.20
C GLN A 110 -7.43 -22.39 4.30
N VAL A 111 -8.55 -21.94 4.90
CA VAL A 111 -9.63 -21.28 4.16
C VAL A 111 -9.13 -20.01 3.47
N VAL A 112 -8.42 -19.14 4.20
CA VAL A 112 -7.83 -17.92 3.63
C VAL A 112 -6.81 -18.26 2.54
N GLY A 113 -6.02 -19.33 2.71
CA GLY A 113 -5.08 -19.82 1.70
C GLY A 113 -5.76 -20.23 0.40
N ILE A 114 -6.84 -21.01 0.47
CA ILE A 114 -7.62 -21.41 -0.72
C ILE A 114 -8.22 -20.18 -1.39
N LEU A 115 -8.82 -19.28 -0.61
CA LEU A 115 -9.38 -18.04 -1.13
C LEU A 115 -8.31 -17.17 -1.81
N ALA A 116 -7.10 -17.10 -1.27
CA ALA A 116 -5.96 -16.41 -1.89
C ALA A 116 -5.57 -17.03 -3.25
N VAL A 117 -5.54 -18.36 -3.35
CA VAL A 117 -5.30 -19.06 -4.64
C VAL A 117 -6.40 -18.73 -5.65
N CYS A 118 -7.67 -18.83 -5.23
CA CYS A 118 -8.80 -18.45 -6.09
C CYS A 118 -8.69 -16.99 -6.57
N TRP A 119 -8.32 -16.07 -5.68
CA TRP A 119 -8.13 -14.66 -6.01
C TRP A 119 -7.03 -14.48 -7.07
N MET A 120 -5.88 -15.11 -6.90
CA MET A 120 -4.78 -15.05 -7.86
C MET A 120 -5.22 -15.56 -9.25
N VAL A 121 -5.94 -16.68 -9.32
CA VAL A 121 -6.45 -17.21 -10.58
C VAL A 121 -7.40 -16.21 -11.26
N VAL A 122 -8.31 -15.60 -10.51
CA VAL A 122 -9.24 -14.59 -11.04
C VAL A 122 -8.49 -13.38 -11.58
N VAL A 123 -7.52 -12.85 -10.82
CA VAL A 123 -6.71 -11.70 -11.24
C VAL A 123 -5.93 -12.03 -12.51
N THR A 124 -5.29 -13.20 -12.59
CA THR A 124 -4.56 -13.63 -13.79
C THR A 124 -5.48 -13.68 -15.01
N LEU A 125 -6.64 -14.35 -14.90
CA LEU A 125 -7.60 -14.47 -16.01
C LEU A 125 -8.15 -13.12 -16.50
N VAL A 126 -8.35 -12.17 -15.58
CA VAL A 126 -8.83 -10.83 -15.91
C VAL A 126 -7.70 -9.98 -16.50
N ALA A 127 -6.49 -10.04 -15.94
CA ALA A 127 -5.33 -9.32 -16.43
C ALA A 127 -4.97 -9.71 -17.86
N SER A 128 -5.07 -11.00 -18.22
CA SER A 128 -4.84 -11.48 -19.59
C SER A 128 -5.79 -10.86 -20.63
N LYS A 129 -6.91 -10.23 -20.23
CA LYS A 129 -7.89 -9.61 -21.15
C LYS A 129 -7.57 -8.16 -21.54
N GLY A 130 -6.43 -7.60 -21.11
CA GLY A 130 -5.88 -6.34 -21.61
C GLY A 130 -5.87 -5.14 -20.64
N ILE A 131 -4.97 -4.20 -20.92
CA ILE A 131 -4.57 -3.06 -20.05
C ILE A 131 -5.69 -2.05 -19.78
N ASN A 132 -6.57 -1.78 -20.76
CA ASN A 132 -7.60 -0.74 -20.59
C ASN A 132 -8.59 -1.06 -19.46
N LYS A 133 -8.83 -2.34 -19.17
CA LYS A 133 -9.64 -2.77 -18.03
C LYS A 133 -8.90 -2.59 -16.70
N ILE A 134 -7.59 -2.81 -16.69
CA ILE A 134 -6.69 -2.61 -15.54
C ILE A 134 -6.72 -1.14 -15.12
N ALA A 135 -6.49 -0.22 -16.06
CA ALA A 135 -6.41 1.22 -15.76
C ALA A 135 -7.66 1.77 -15.03
N ARG A 136 -8.86 1.35 -15.46
CA ARG A 136 -10.12 1.76 -14.82
C ARG A 136 -10.24 1.23 -13.39
N ILE A 137 -9.88 -0.03 -13.15
CA ILE A 137 -9.93 -0.65 -11.82
C ILE A 137 -8.91 0.03 -10.88
N THR A 138 -7.71 0.29 -11.39
CA THR A 138 -6.65 1.00 -10.64
C THR A 138 -7.07 2.42 -10.27
N ALA A 139 -7.76 3.14 -11.16
CA ALA A 139 -8.27 4.48 -10.88
C ALA A 139 -9.27 4.49 -9.71
N VAL A 140 -10.20 3.53 -9.68
CA VAL A 140 -11.16 3.37 -8.58
C VAL A 140 -10.43 3.10 -7.25
N GLY A 141 -9.41 2.23 -7.27
CA GLY A 141 -8.58 1.97 -6.10
C GLY A 141 -7.81 3.20 -5.62
N GLY A 142 -7.23 3.99 -6.53
CA GLY A 142 -6.51 5.23 -6.21
C GLY A 142 -7.41 6.30 -5.61
N ILE A 143 -8.59 6.52 -6.19
CA ILE A 143 -9.59 7.46 -5.66
C ILE A 143 -10.05 7.02 -4.26
N SER A 144 -10.27 5.71 -4.06
CA SER A 144 -10.66 5.17 -2.75
C SER A 144 -9.61 5.50 -1.68
N VAL A 145 -8.32 5.32 -1.98
CA VAL A 145 -7.23 5.66 -1.06
C VAL A 145 -7.15 7.17 -0.80
N LEU A 146 -7.34 8.01 -1.81
CA LEU A 146 -7.37 9.47 -1.65
C LEU A 146 -8.51 9.88 -0.70
N CYS A 147 -9.71 9.34 -0.90
CA CYS A 147 -10.86 9.59 -0.04
C CYS A 147 -10.59 9.17 1.42
N LEU A 148 -9.96 8.01 1.66
CA LEU A 148 -9.62 7.59 3.02
C LEU A 148 -8.65 8.56 3.72
N ASN A 149 -7.65 9.09 3.00
CA ASN A 149 -6.75 10.10 3.57
C ASN A 149 -7.49 11.41 3.88
N LEU A 150 -8.42 11.83 3.02
CA LEU A 150 -9.25 13.02 3.28
C LEU A 150 -10.19 12.82 4.47
N VAL A 151 -10.82 11.63 4.59
CA VAL A 151 -11.65 11.30 5.76
C VAL A 151 -10.84 11.36 7.04
N LEU A 152 -9.64 10.75 7.07
CA LEU A 152 -8.74 10.84 8.21
C LEU A 152 -8.43 12.30 8.56
N LEU A 153 -8.07 13.12 7.58
CA LEU A 153 -7.73 14.52 7.78
C LEU A 153 -8.90 15.32 8.36
N LEU A 154 -10.05 15.30 7.68
CA LEU A 154 -11.20 16.12 8.05
C LEU A 154 -11.82 15.69 9.38
N VAL A 155 -11.92 14.38 9.63
CA VAL A 155 -12.49 13.86 10.88
C VAL A 155 -11.56 14.12 12.05
N SER A 156 -10.24 13.96 11.89
CA SER A 156 -9.31 14.30 12.96
C SER A 156 -9.33 15.80 13.30
N ILE A 157 -9.46 16.68 12.30
CA ILE A 157 -9.65 18.13 12.55
C ILE A 157 -10.95 18.38 13.31
N ALA A 158 -12.06 17.76 12.88
CA ALA A 158 -13.34 17.91 13.56
C ALA A 158 -13.28 17.45 15.03
N ILE A 159 -12.64 16.29 15.30
CA ILE A 159 -12.43 15.79 16.66
C ILE A 159 -11.65 16.80 17.50
N LEU A 160 -10.53 17.33 16.97
CA LEU A 160 -9.71 18.32 17.67
C LEU A 160 -10.48 19.61 17.97
N CYS A 161 -11.33 20.08 17.05
CA CYS A 161 -12.17 21.25 17.29
C CYS A 161 -13.22 21.01 18.38
N LEU A 162 -13.79 19.81 18.43
CA LEU A 162 -14.86 19.46 19.37
C LEU A 162 -14.34 19.12 20.77
N ASN A 163 -13.16 18.50 20.87
CA ASN A 163 -12.61 18.03 22.15
C ASN A 163 -11.61 19.01 22.80
N GLY A 164 -11.50 20.24 22.29
CA GLY A 164 -10.59 21.26 22.83
C GLY A 164 -9.11 21.08 22.45
N GLY A 165 -8.81 20.31 21.41
CA GLY A 165 -7.46 20.09 20.90
C GLY A 165 -6.68 18.98 21.61
N HIS A 166 -7.37 18.14 22.38
CA HIS A 166 -6.75 17.03 23.10
C HIS A 166 -6.54 15.81 22.21
N PHE A 167 -5.36 15.20 22.28
CA PHE A 167 -5.05 13.96 21.58
C PHE A 167 -5.35 12.76 22.48
N ALA A 168 -5.88 11.68 21.92
CA ALA A 168 -6.11 10.43 22.66
C ALA A 168 -4.80 9.75 23.06
N GLN A 169 -3.76 9.85 22.24
CA GLN A 169 -2.40 9.42 22.55
C GLN A 169 -1.54 10.61 22.94
N GLU A 170 -0.78 10.48 24.02
CA GLU A 170 0.25 11.45 24.40
C GLU A 170 1.35 11.52 23.32
N VAL A 171 1.69 12.74 22.92
CA VAL A 171 2.66 12.99 21.85
C VAL A 171 4.08 12.75 22.36
N ASN A 172 4.68 11.64 21.92
CA ASN A 172 6.08 11.32 22.20
C ASN A 172 6.78 10.84 20.92
N PHE A 173 7.70 11.65 20.40
CA PHE A 173 8.44 11.34 19.17
C PHE A 173 9.69 10.49 19.40
N VAL A 174 10.07 10.25 20.66
CA VAL A 174 11.34 9.60 21.03
C VAL A 174 11.11 8.19 21.55
N SER A 175 10.05 7.97 22.32
CA SER A 175 9.74 6.67 22.91
C SER A 175 8.53 6.04 22.22
N SER A 176 8.68 4.77 21.84
CA SER A 176 7.57 3.98 21.31
C SER A 176 6.68 3.45 22.46
N PRO A 177 5.34 3.55 22.33
CA PRO A 177 4.42 2.88 23.25
C PRO A 177 4.44 1.35 23.08
N ASN A 178 4.95 0.82 21.96
CA ASN A 178 5.02 -0.60 21.69
C ASN A 178 6.24 -1.24 22.38
N PRO A 179 6.07 -2.23 23.28
CA PRO A 179 7.18 -2.92 23.94
C PRO A 179 8.21 -3.52 22.98
N GLY A 180 7.78 -3.94 21.78
CA GLY A 180 8.66 -4.49 20.75
C GLY A 180 9.61 -3.47 20.11
N TYR A 181 9.39 -2.17 20.32
CA TYR A 181 10.16 -1.07 19.72
C TYR A 181 10.70 -0.08 20.77
N GLN A 182 10.91 -0.53 22.01
CA GLN A 182 11.49 0.32 23.06
C GLN A 182 13.03 0.36 23.03
N SER A 183 13.69 -0.65 22.45
CA SER A 183 15.15 -0.66 22.33
C SER A 183 15.61 0.13 21.10
N GLY A 184 16.78 0.80 21.20
CA GLY A 184 17.34 1.57 20.08
C GLY A 184 17.56 0.72 18.82
N LEU A 185 17.99 -0.54 18.96
CA LEU A 185 18.13 -1.47 17.83
C LEU A 185 16.78 -1.82 17.19
N ALA A 186 15.73 -2.03 17.99
CA ALA A 186 14.39 -2.31 17.46
C ALA A 186 13.82 -1.07 16.74
N MET A 187 14.01 0.13 17.28
CA MET A 187 13.64 1.38 16.61
C MET A 187 14.40 1.56 15.28
N LEU A 188 15.70 1.24 15.23
CA LEU A 188 16.45 1.28 13.97
C LEU A 188 15.93 0.25 12.94
N SER A 189 15.49 -0.93 13.38
CA SER A 189 14.89 -1.93 12.49
C SER A 189 13.61 -1.44 11.80
N PHE A 190 12.89 -0.48 12.42
CA PHE A 190 11.72 0.14 11.82
C PHE A 190 12.05 0.98 10.59
N LEU A 191 13.28 1.48 10.44
CA LEU A 191 13.69 2.23 9.26
C LEU A 191 13.48 1.41 7.97
N VAL A 192 13.60 0.08 8.05
CA VAL A 192 13.30 -0.83 6.92
C VAL A 192 11.83 -0.71 6.51
N PHE A 193 10.90 -0.63 7.46
CA PHE A 193 9.46 -0.43 7.19
C PHE A 193 9.19 0.95 6.59
N ALA A 194 9.85 2.00 7.10
CA ALA A 194 9.67 3.36 6.58
C ALA A 194 10.20 3.50 5.14
N ILE A 195 11.36 2.91 4.84
CA ILE A 195 11.91 2.83 3.48
C ILE A 195 10.98 2.04 2.56
N PHE A 196 10.51 0.86 3.02
CA PHE A 196 9.59 0.03 2.24
C PHE A 196 8.28 0.75 1.90
N ALA A 197 7.76 1.57 2.82
CA ALA A 197 6.54 2.35 2.58
C ALA A 197 6.65 3.37 1.43
N CYS A 198 7.89 3.74 1.10
CA CYS A 198 8.26 4.65 0.02
C CYS A 198 8.64 3.92 -1.29
N GLY A 199 8.76 2.59 -1.26
CA GLY A 199 9.03 1.78 -2.44
C GLY A 199 7.80 1.64 -3.35
N GLY A 200 8.05 1.37 -4.64
CA GLY A 200 7.02 1.07 -5.63
C GLY A 200 6.77 2.17 -6.67
N ILE A 201 7.33 3.37 -6.48
CA ILE A 201 7.24 4.44 -7.49
C ILE A 201 7.93 4.02 -8.81
N GLU A 202 8.88 3.10 -8.73
CA GLU A 202 9.59 2.55 -9.88
C GLU A 202 8.74 1.67 -10.79
N ALA A 203 7.65 1.10 -10.27
CA ALA A 203 6.70 0.34 -11.08
C ALA A 203 5.95 1.22 -12.09
N VAL A 204 5.84 2.54 -11.83
CA VAL A 204 5.24 3.51 -12.76
C VAL A 204 6.19 3.81 -13.92
N GLY A 205 7.49 3.57 -13.74
CA GLY A 205 8.51 3.66 -14.78
C GLY A 205 8.21 2.85 -16.04
N GLY A 206 7.62 1.67 -15.90
CA GLY A 206 7.23 0.82 -17.02
C GLY A 206 6.05 1.33 -17.85
N LEU A 207 5.44 2.46 -17.45
CA LEU A 207 4.29 3.10 -18.09
C LEU A 207 4.65 4.48 -18.70
N VAL A 208 5.92 4.88 -18.70
CA VAL A 208 6.36 6.15 -19.31
C VAL A 208 5.97 6.21 -20.79
N ASP A 209 6.12 5.10 -21.51
CA ASP A 209 5.76 4.95 -22.92
C ASP A 209 4.25 5.13 -23.19
N LYS A 210 3.42 5.02 -22.16
CA LYS A 210 1.96 5.18 -22.20
C LYS A 210 1.49 6.52 -21.61
N THR A 211 2.41 7.38 -21.18
CA THR A 211 2.08 8.69 -20.58
C THR A 211 1.98 9.76 -21.66
N GLU A 212 0.95 10.60 -21.60
CA GLU A 212 0.80 11.74 -22.50
C GLU A 212 1.83 12.84 -22.16
N ASN A 213 2.58 13.31 -23.16
CA ASN A 213 3.68 14.27 -23.00
C ASN A 213 4.69 13.86 -21.90
N PRO A 214 5.33 12.68 -22.03
CA PRO A 214 6.11 12.07 -20.95
C PRO A 214 7.30 12.94 -20.51
N GLU A 215 7.89 13.71 -21.42
CA GLU A 215 9.03 14.61 -21.13
C GLU A 215 8.75 15.64 -20.04
N LYS A 216 7.49 16.05 -19.87
CA LYS A 216 7.10 17.05 -18.86
C LYS A 216 6.20 16.46 -17.80
N ASN A 217 5.21 15.67 -18.20
CA ASN A 217 4.15 15.23 -17.30
C ASN A 217 4.60 14.10 -16.37
N PHE A 218 5.47 13.20 -16.84
CA PHE A 218 5.95 12.10 -16.02
C PHE A 218 6.78 12.60 -14.84
N ALA A 219 7.80 13.42 -15.11
CA ALA A 219 8.67 13.98 -14.08
C ALA A 219 7.88 14.86 -13.08
N LYS A 220 7.01 15.74 -13.57
CA LYS A 220 6.16 16.57 -12.69
C LYS A 220 5.24 15.71 -11.83
N GLY A 221 4.64 14.67 -12.40
CA GLY A 221 3.77 13.75 -11.69
C GLY A 221 4.50 13.02 -10.56
N ILE A 222 5.71 12.51 -10.83
CA ILE A 222 6.55 11.84 -9.82
C ILE A 222 6.93 12.79 -8.69
N ILE A 223 7.42 13.99 -9.01
CA ILE A 223 7.86 14.96 -7.99
C ILE A 223 6.67 15.38 -7.12
N PHE A 224 5.54 15.70 -7.74
CA PHE A 224 4.31 16.07 -7.03
C PHE A 224 3.85 14.92 -6.12
N ALA A 225 3.79 13.69 -6.63
CA ALA A 225 3.43 12.52 -5.84
C ALA A 225 4.38 12.31 -4.66
N ALA A 226 5.69 12.48 -4.87
CA ALA A 226 6.70 12.31 -3.82
C ALA A 226 6.50 13.29 -2.66
N ILE A 227 6.23 14.57 -2.96
CA ILE A 227 5.95 15.60 -1.95
C ILE A 227 4.66 15.26 -1.19
N VAL A 228 3.58 14.98 -1.92
CA VAL A 228 2.26 14.68 -1.34
C VAL A 228 2.32 13.44 -0.45
N ILE A 229 2.98 12.36 -0.89
CA ILE A 229 3.11 11.12 -0.11
C ILE A 229 3.99 11.32 1.13
N SER A 230 5.09 12.06 1.01
CA SER A 230 5.99 12.36 2.13
C SER A 230 5.27 13.10 3.26
N ILE A 231 4.59 14.20 2.92
CA ILE A 231 3.79 14.98 3.88
C ILE A 231 2.63 14.14 4.39
N GLY A 232 1.93 13.45 3.48
CA GLY A 232 0.75 12.66 3.78
C GLY A 232 1.01 11.54 4.78
N TYR A 233 2.12 10.80 4.68
CA TYR A 233 2.43 9.75 5.65
C TYR A 233 2.75 10.32 7.03
N SER A 234 3.64 11.31 7.13
CA SER A 234 4.00 11.92 8.42
C SER A 234 2.77 12.54 9.10
N LEU A 235 1.94 13.25 8.33
CA LEU A 235 0.70 13.82 8.83
C LEU A 235 -0.30 12.73 9.26
N ALA A 236 -0.50 11.70 8.44
CA ALA A 236 -1.43 10.62 8.79
C ALA A 236 -1.01 9.86 10.06
N ILE A 237 0.28 9.57 10.23
CA ILE A 237 0.82 8.95 11.46
C ILE A 237 0.49 9.81 12.67
N PHE A 238 0.70 11.12 12.56
CA PHE A 238 0.37 12.06 13.62
C PHE A 238 -1.14 12.10 13.91
N LEU A 239 -1.98 12.14 12.89
CA LEU A 239 -3.44 12.21 13.04
C LEU A 239 -4.07 10.94 13.63
N TRP A 240 -3.42 9.78 13.55
CA TRP A 240 -3.94 8.56 14.18
C TRP A 240 -4.00 8.68 15.70
N GLY A 241 -3.07 9.40 16.32
CA GLY A 241 -3.08 9.61 17.76
C GLY A 241 -4.11 10.63 18.26
N VAL A 242 -4.79 11.36 17.36
CA VAL A 242 -5.96 12.19 17.72
C VAL A 242 -7.07 11.32 18.27
N SER A 243 -7.32 10.18 17.63
CA SER A 243 -8.50 9.34 17.91
C SER A 243 -8.18 8.01 18.58
N THR A 244 -6.90 7.65 18.69
CA THR A 244 -6.47 6.34 19.17
C THR A 244 -5.38 6.46 20.22
N ASN A 245 -5.63 5.89 21.40
CA ASN A 245 -4.59 5.60 22.38
C ASN A 245 -4.02 4.20 22.12
N TRP A 246 -2.69 4.08 22.01
CA TRP A 246 -2.02 2.83 21.66
C TRP A 246 -2.31 1.72 22.67
N GLN A 247 -2.19 2.01 23.97
CA GLN A 247 -2.39 1.01 25.01
C GLN A 247 -3.84 0.55 25.08
N GLN A 248 -4.81 1.46 24.95
CA GLN A 248 -6.23 1.11 25.09
C GLN A 248 -6.78 0.39 23.87
N VAL A 249 -6.35 0.77 22.66
CA VAL A 249 -6.95 0.29 21.41
C VAL A 249 -6.12 -0.79 20.73
N LEU A 250 -4.78 -0.71 20.81
CA LEU A 250 -3.88 -1.49 19.96
C LEU A 250 -3.14 -2.62 20.69
N SER A 251 -3.07 -2.58 22.02
CA SER A 251 -2.37 -3.61 22.81
C SER A 251 -3.11 -4.96 22.89
N ASN A 252 -4.34 -5.04 22.39
CA ASN A 252 -5.13 -6.27 22.44
C ASN A 252 -4.61 -7.34 21.47
N ASN A 253 -4.82 -8.62 21.82
CA ASN A 253 -4.37 -9.77 21.03
C ASN A 253 -5.10 -9.94 19.69
N THR A 254 -6.19 -9.20 19.46
CA THR A 254 -6.95 -9.25 18.21
C THR A 254 -6.41 -8.31 17.14
N THR A 255 -5.61 -7.31 17.52
CA THR A 255 -5.04 -6.33 16.59
C THR A 255 -3.70 -6.81 16.05
N ASN A 256 -3.55 -6.77 14.73
CA ASN A 256 -2.33 -7.16 14.04
C ASN A 256 -2.14 -6.33 12.76
N LEU A 257 -0.98 -6.50 12.11
CA LEU A 257 -0.64 -5.77 10.87
C LEU A 257 -1.63 -5.99 9.71
N GLY A 258 -2.43 -7.06 9.73
CA GLY A 258 -3.46 -7.32 8.73
C GLY A 258 -4.71 -6.48 8.92
N ASN A 259 -5.13 -6.23 10.17
CA ASN A 259 -6.41 -5.59 10.47
C ASN A 259 -6.31 -4.19 11.09
N ILE A 260 -5.10 -3.73 11.43
CA ILE A 260 -4.85 -2.45 12.09
C ILE A 260 -5.53 -1.25 11.41
N THR A 261 -5.54 -1.20 10.08
CA THR A 261 -6.17 -0.09 9.33
C THR A 261 -7.64 0.06 9.67
N TYR A 262 -8.35 -1.05 9.86
CA TYR A 262 -9.78 -1.05 10.17
C TYR A 262 -10.03 -0.78 11.66
N VAL A 263 -9.14 -1.26 12.54
CA VAL A 263 -9.18 -0.97 13.97
C VAL A 263 -9.03 0.54 14.22
N LEU A 264 -8.06 1.17 13.58
CA LEU A 264 -7.85 2.62 13.70
C LEU A 264 -9.01 3.43 13.10
N MET A 265 -9.54 3.03 11.95
CA MET A 265 -10.71 3.71 11.37
C MET A 265 -11.97 3.53 12.23
N LYS A 266 -12.13 2.37 12.87
CA LYS A 266 -13.19 2.17 13.87
C LYS A 266 -13.00 3.13 15.05
N SER A 267 -11.78 3.22 15.59
CA SER A 267 -11.44 4.15 16.68
C SER A 267 -11.75 5.60 16.29
N LEU A 268 -11.38 6.00 15.06
CA LEU A 268 -11.67 7.33 14.52
C LEU A 268 -13.17 7.64 14.54
N GLY A 269 -14.02 6.72 14.06
CA GLY A 269 -15.46 6.90 14.06
C GLY A 269 -16.09 6.90 15.46
N VAL A 270 -15.60 6.05 16.38
CA VAL A 270 -16.07 6.05 17.78
C VAL A 270 -15.70 7.36 18.47
N THR A 271 -14.46 7.81 18.32
CA THR A 271 -13.99 9.05 18.94
C THR A 271 -14.68 10.28 18.38
N LEU A 272 -15.00 10.30 17.08
CA LEU A 272 -15.85 11.34 16.50
C LEU A 272 -17.25 11.36 17.15
N GLY A 273 -17.89 10.20 17.28
CA GLY A 273 -19.21 10.12 17.90
C GLY A 273 -19.20 10.62 19.35
N ASN A 274 -18.16 10.25 20.10
CA ASN A 274 -17.97 10.73 21.47
C ASN A 274 -17.71 12.23 21.54
N ALA A 275 -16.93 12.79 20.61
CA ALA A 275 -16.66 14.23 20.54
C ALA A 275 -17.92 15.04 20.16
N MET A 276 -18.90 14.41 19.53
CA MET A 276 -20.20 15.01 19.19
C MET A 276 -21.27 14.78 20.28
N ASP A 277 -20.88 14.29 21.47
CA ASP A 277 -21.78 13.93 22.57
C ASP A 277 -22.90 12.94 22.18
N LEU A 278 -22.62 12.05 21.21
CA LEU A 278 -23.56 10.99 20.84
C LEU A 278 -23.61 9.90 21.91
N ALA A 279 -24.75 9.22 22.00
CA ALA A 279 -24.89 8.06 22.87
C ALA A 279 -23.84 6.97 22.53
N PRO A 280 -23.30 6.23 23.53
CA PRO A 280 -22.23 5.25 23.31
C PRO A 280 -22.53 4.20 22.23
N GLU A 281 -23.78 3.75 22.13
CA GLU A 281 -24.22 2.79 21.11
C GLU A 281 -24.18 3.39 19.70
N THR A 282 -24.54 4.67 19.57
CA THR A 282 -24.47 5.42 18.31
C THR A 282 -23.02 5.63 17.89
N SER A 283 -22.14 6.01 18.83
CA SER A 283 -20.69 6.14 18.59
C SER A 283 -20.07 4.81 18.15
N ALA A 284 -20.43 3.70 18.81
CA ALA A 284 -19.98 2.36 18.43
C ALA A 284 -20.43 1.99 17.00
N THR A 285 -21.67 2.31 16.65
CA THR A 285 -22.24 2.09 15.32
C THR A 285 -21.54 2.95 14.26
N LEU A 286 -21.23 4.20 14.57
CA LEU A 286 -20.47 5.10 13.69
C LEU A 286 -19.07 4.53 13.41
N GLY A 287 -18.37 4.04 14.44
CA GLY A 287 -17.10 3.34 14.29
C GLY A 287 -17.19 2.11 13.38
N ILE A 288 -18.24 1.30 13.50
CA ILE A 288 -18.47 0.14 12.63
C ILE A 288 -18.62 0.58 11.17
N TRP A 289 -19.36 1.66 10.90
CA TRP A 289 -19.51 2.19 9.54
C TRP A 289 -18.20 2.70 8.96
N PHE A 290 -17.38 3.40 9.75
CA PHE A 290 -16.04 3.81 9.34
C PHE A 290 -15.19 2.60 8.96
N ALA A 291 -15.22 1.53 9.77
CA ALA A 291 -14.51 0.30 9.46
C ALA A 291 -15.02 -0.36 8.17
N ARG A 292 -16.34 -0.43 7.96
CA ARG A 292 -16.95 -1.01 6.74
C ARG A 292 -16.57 -0.26 5.47
N ILE A 293 -16.70 1.07 5.47
CA ILE A 293 -16.34 1.93 4.33
C ILE A 293 -14.84 1.81 4.03
N THR A 294 -14.02 1.75 5.08
CA THR A 294 -12.58 1.51 4.94
C THR A 294 -12.30 0.13 4.35
N GLY A 295 -13.01 -0.90 4.81
CA GLY A 295 -12.93 -2.27 4.28
C GLY A 295 -13.19 -2.30 2.79
N LEU A 296 -14.29 -1.68 2.33
CA LEU A 296 -14.61 -1.61 0.89
C LEU A 296 -13.53 -0.84 0.11
N SER A 297 -13.15 0.33 0.60
CA SER A 297 -12.14 1.19 -0.04
C SER A 297 -10.79 0.47 -0.17
N MET A 298 -10.35 -0.22 0.88
CA MET A 298 -9.10 -0.98 0.88
C MET A 298 -9.18 -2.24 0.02
N PHE A 299 -10.34 -2.91 -0.03
CA PHE A 299 -10.56 -4.04 -0.93
C PHE A 299 -10.41 -3.61 -2.40
N LEU A 300 -11.04 -2.50 -2.78
CA LEU A 300 -10.91 -1.91 -4.13
C LEU A 300 -9.47 -1.45 -4.41
N ALA A 301 -8.81 -0.82 -3.44
CA ALA A 301 -7.42 -0.39 -3.55
C ALA A 301 -6.46 -1.56 -3.77
N TYR A 302 -6.57 -2.63 -2.98
CA TYR A 302 -5.75 -3.82 -3.17
C TYR A 302 -6.04 -4.50 -4.51
N THR A 303 -7.30 -4.58 -4.91
CA THR A 303 -7.68 -5.11 -6.23
C THR A 303 -7.01 -4.31 -7.35
N GLY A 304 -7.10 -2.98 -7.33
CA GLY A 304 -6.44 -2.11 -8.30
C GLY A 304 -4.92 -2.25 -8.30
N ALA A 305 -4.30 -2.33 -7.12
CA ALA A 305 -2.85 -2.54 -6.99
C ALA A 305 -2.42 -3.89 -7.59
N PHE A 306 -3.18 -4.95 -7.34
CA PHE A 306 -2.96 -6.28 -7.91
C PHE A 306 -2.93 -6.26 -9.44
N PHE A 307 -3.93 -5.64 -10.06
CA PHE A 307 -4.01 -5.57 -11.52
C PHE A 307 -2.89 -4.73 -12.14
N THR A 308 -2.44 -3.66 -11.47
CA THR A 308 -1.29 -2.88 -11.94
C THR A 308 0.00 -3.68 -11.84
N LEU A 309 0.21 -4.34 -10.70
CA LEU A 309 1.47 -4.99 -10.36
C LEU A 309 1.62 -6.38 -10.97
N ILE A 310 0.55 -7.03 -11.46
CA ILE A 310 0.68 -8.28 -12.22
C ILE A 310 1.25 -8.03 -13.62
N TYR A 311 1.02 -6.83 -14.18
CA TYR A 311 1.46 -6.50 -15.52
C TYR A 311 2.82 -5.81 -15.57
N SER A 312 3.04 -4.76 -14.78
CA SER A 312 4.24 -3.90 -14.95
C SER A 312 5.57 -4.66 -14.76
N PRO A 313 5.78 -5.44 -13.67
CA PRO A 313 6.99 -6.22 -13.48
C PRO A 313 7.19 -7.29 -14.54
N LEU A 314 6.10 -7.93 -14.97
CA LEU A 314 6.13 -8.96 -16.01
C LEU A 314 6.52 -8.37 -17.37
N LYS A 315 5.98 -7.20 -17.72
CA LYS A 315 6.38 -6.44 -18.92
C LYS A 315 7.87 -6.11 -18.87
N ALA A 316 8.35 -5.54 -17.77
CA ALA A 316 9.74 -5.13 -17.62
C ALA A 316 10.73 -6.30 -17.76
N ILE A 317 10.40 -7.47 -17.19
CA ILE A 317 11.29 -8.63 -17.26
C ILE A 317 11.20 -9.36 -18.60
N ILE A 318 9.99 -9.65 -19.11
CA ILE A 318 9.81 -10.46 -20.33
C ILE A 318 10.07 -9.65 -21.59
N GLN A 319 9.62 -8.39 -21.64
CA GLN A 319 9.78 -7.54 -22.83
C GLN A 319 11.05 -6.69 -22.77
N GLY A 320 11.55 -6.37 -21.56
CA GLY A 320 12.77 -5.59 -21.42
C GLY A 320 14.05 -6.39 -21.66
N THR A 321 14.06 -7.69 -21.33
CA THR A 321 15.26 -8.52 -21.48
C THR A 321 15.34 -9.20 -22.85
N PRO A 322 16.54 -9.60 -23.33
CA PRO A 322 16.68 -10.30 -24.60
C PRO A 322 15.82 -11.58 -24.68
N LYS A 323 15.06 -11.73 -25.77
CA LYS A 323 14.15 -12.88 -25.98
C LYS A 323 14.85 -14.24 -25.90
N ALA A 324 16.14 -14.31 -26.23
CA ALA A 324 16.94 -15.54 -26.16
C ALA A 324 17.09 -16.11 -24.74
N LEU A 325 16.82 -15.30 -23.70
CA LEU A 325 16.87 -15.75 -22.30
C LEU A 325 15.63 -16.54 -21.88
N TRP A 326 14.56 -16.54 -22.67
CA TRP A 326 13.27 -17.11 -22.29
C TRP A 326 12.82 -18.19 -23.27
N PRO A 327 12.04 -19.18 -22.79
CA PRO A 327 11.31 -20.08 -23.68
C PRO A 327 10.43 -19.30 -24.65
N ALA A 328 10.38 -19.72 -25.92
CA ALA A 328 9.65 -19.01 -26.96
C ALA A 328 8.18 -18.72 -26.59
N ARG A 329 7.52 -19.64 -25.88
CA ARG A 329 6.13 -19.47 -25.41
C ARG A 329 5.93 -18.29 -24.45
N MET A 330 6.91 -17.98 -23.60
CA MET A 330 6.80 -16.90 -22.60
C MET A 330 6.94 -15.51 -23.23
N THR A 331 7.60 -15.42 -24.39
CA THR A 331 7.79 -14.13 -25.11
C THR A 331 6.63 -13.77 -26.05
N GLN A 332 5.65 -14.67 -26.21
CA GLN A 332 4.50 -14.46 -27.08
C GLN A 332 3.43 -13.61 -26.38
N LEU A 333 2.92 -12.61 -27.10
CA LEU A 333 1.79 -11.80 -26.65
C LEU A 333 0.49 -12.40 -27.19
N ASN A 334 -0.57 -12.34 -26.39
CA ASN A 334 -1.90 -12.70 -26.83
C ASN A 334 -2.54 -11.58 -27.70
N ALA A 335 -3.75 -11.81 -28.20
CA ALA A 335 -4.48 -10.84 -29.03
C ALA A 335 -4.75 -9.49 -28.34
N ALA A 336 -4.67 -9.44 -27.00
CA ALA A 336 -4.82 -8.22 -26.21
C ALA A 336 -3.47 -7.54 -25.88
N GLY A 337 -2.36 -8.01 -26.46
CA GLY A 337 -1.00 -7.47 -26.22
C GLY A 337 -0.40 -7.86 -24.88
N MET A 338 -0.93 -8.88 -24.21
CA MET A 338 -0.48 -9.31 -22.88
C MET A 338 0.43 -10.54 -22.95
N PRO A 339 1.52 -10.62 -22.17
CA PRO A 339 2.38 -11.80 -22.07
C PRO A 339 1.70 -12.90 -21.22
N ALA A 340 0.59 -13.45 -21.71
CA ALA A 340 -0.31 -14.29 -20.90
C ALA A 340 0.26 -15.66 -20.48
N ASN A 341 1.29 -16.15 -21.17
CA ASN A 341 1.96 -17.42 -20.85
C ASN A 341 3.09 -17.26 -19.82
N ALA A 342 3.50 -16.03 -19.55
CA ALA A 342 4.55 -15.70 -18.58
C ALA A 342 3.92 -15.30 -17.24
#